data_AF-A0A086A5E2-F1
#
_entry.id   AF-A0A086A5E2-F1
#
_cell.length_a   1.000
_cell.length_b   1.000
_cell.length_c   1.000
_cell.angle_alpha   90.00
_cell.angle_beta   90.00
_cell.angle_gamma   90.00
#
_symmetry.space_group_name_H-M   'P 1'
#
loop_
_entity.id
_entity.type
_entity.pdbx_description
1 polymer ?
#
loop_
_entity_poly.entity_id
_entity_poly.type
_entity_poly.pdbx_seq_one_letter_code
_entity_poly.pdbx_strand_id
1 'polypeptide(L)'
;MKKLILVRHAKSDWPEETEDFDRPLADKGLNDAMHMSRFMKSNNISIDYLVSSPAVRALHTCEVFNQTYQLNCITDEKLYNPSERNFESVIYSLDDSHNSVAIFSHNNGISNFANSISEDIFHFPTCGVAGFEIDCDSWAEFDGARKKLLFFYEPGKI
;
A
#
# COMPACT_ATOMS: atom_id res chain seq x y z
N MET A 1 6.98 -3.88 -18.03
CA MET A 1 5.83 -3.24 -17.33
C MET A 1 5.77 -3.68 -15.88
N LYS A 2 5.71 -2.72 -14.95
CA LYS A 2 5.56 -2.95 -13.50
C LYS A 2 4.22 -2.42 -12.99
N LYS A 3 3.76 -2.91 -11.84
CA LYS A 3 2.55 -2.45 -11.15
C LYS A 3 2.88 -2.09 -9.71
N LEU A 4 2.53 -0.87 -9.32
CA LEU A 4 2.67 -0.37 -7.96
C LEU A 4 1.29 -0.22 -7.33
N ILE A 5 1.04 -0.92 -6.22
CA ILE A 5 -0.21 -0.85 -5.47
C ILE A 5 0.08 -0.15 -4.14
N LEU A 6 -0.55 0.99 -3.92
CA LEU A 6 -0.45 1.77 -2.69
C LEU A 6 -1.64 1.44 -1.80
N VAL A 7 -1.39 0.98 -0.58
CA VAL A 7 -2.43 0.64 0.41
C VAL A 7 -2.23 1.50 1.64
N ARG A 8 -3.19 2.37 1.97
CA ARG A 8 -3.19 3.00 3.30
C ARG A 8 -3.65 1.97 4.32
N HIS A 9 -2.98 1.90 5.47
CA HIS A 9 -3.40 1.03 6.57
C HIS A 9 -4.91 1.18 6.89
N ALA A 10 -5.53 0.08 7.32
CA ALA A 10 -6.93 0.08 7.71
C ALA A 10 -7.18 0.84 9.01
N LYS A 11 -8.44 1.05 9.37
CA LYS A 11 -8.81 1.86 10.53
C LYS A 11 -8.16 1.27 11.79
N SER A 12 -7.33 2.07 12.45
CA SER A 12 -6.69 1.72 13.72
C SER A 12 -7.56 2.14 14.91
N ASP A 13 -7.28 1.50 16.04
CA ASP A 13 -7.89 1.81 17.34
C ASP A 13 -6.97 2.71 18.19
N TRP A 14 -7.46 3.11 19.36
CA TRP A 14 -6.74 3.84 20.40
C TRP A 14 -7.05 3.25 21.78
N PRO A 15 -6.48 2.08 22.13
CA PRO A 15 -6.51 1.60 23.50
C PRO A 15 -5.79 2.56 24.45
N GLU A 16 -6.14 2.52 25.73
CA GLU A 16 -5.42 3.30 26.75
C GLU A 16 -3.93 2.92 26.77
N GLU A 17 -3.07 3.92 27.06
CA GLU A 17 -1.61 3.75 27.22
C GLU A 17 -0.88 3.14 26.01
N THR A 18 -1.41 3.31 24.79
CA THR A 18 -0.79 2.79 23.56
C THR A 18 -0.05 3.90 22.78
N GLU A 19 1.25 3.71 22.54
CA GLU A 19 2.06 4.56 21.66
C GLU A 19 1.60 4.46 20.21
N ASP A 20 1.80 5.52 19.39
CA ASP A 20 1.24 5.53 18.02
C ASP A 20 1.70 4.32 17.19
N PHE A 21 2.97 3.93 17.30
CA PHE A 21 3.54 2.82 16.54
C PHE A 21 2.85 1.48 16.83
N ASP A 22 2.42 1.27 18.08
CA ASP A 22 1.87 0.01 18.59
C ASP A 22 0.36 -0.09 18.47
N ARG A 23 -0.30 0.94 17.91
CA ARG A 23 -1.75 0.97 17.76
C ARG A 23 -2.26 -0.20 16.91
N PRO A 24 -3.21 -0.99 17.43
CA PRO A 24 -3.80 -2.09 16.68
C PRO A 24 -4.82 -1.59 15.65
N LEU A 25 -5.29 -2.52 14.82
CA LEU A 25 -6.49 -2.30 14.01
C LEU A 25 -7.74 -2.30 14.90
N ALA A 26 -8.70 -1.45 14.57
CA ALA A 26 -10.05 -1.57 15.10
C ALA A 26 -10.81 -2.69 14.36
N ASP A 27 -11.86 -3.26 14.97
CA ASP A 27 -12.69 -4.31 14.35
C ASP A 27 -13.20 -3.93 12.96
N LYS A 28 -13.62 -2.67 12.80
CA LYS A 28 -14.02 -2.15 11.49
C LYS A 28 -12.87 -2.19 10.48
N GLY A 29 -11.65 -1.80 10.90
CA GLY A 29 -10.48 -1.82 10.03
C GLY A 29 -10.09 -3.23 9.60
N LEU A 30 -10.20 -4.20 10.51
CA LEU A 30 -9.98 -5.62 10.19
C LEU A 30 -10.98 -6.10 9.12
N ASN A 31 -12.26 -5.78 9.29
CA ASN A 31 -13.31 -6.10 8.31
C ASN A 31 -13.09 -5.42 6.95
N ASP A 32 -12.73 -4.13 6.95
CA ASP A 32 -12.46 -3.36 5.73
C ASP A 32 -11.26 -3.98 4.96
N ALA A 33 -10.19 -4.38 5.66
CA ALA A 33 -9.02 -5.01 5.05
C ALA A 33 -9.33 -6.41 4.47
N MET A 34 -10.12 -7.22 5.19
CA MET A 34 -10.58 -8.51 4.68
C MET A 34 -11.47 -8.34 3.43
N HIS A 35 -12.40 -7.39 3.45
CA HIS A 35 -13.27 -7.11 2.31
C HIS A 35 -12.47 -6.63 1.10
N MET A 36 -11.61 -5.63 1.29
CA MET A 36 -10.79 -5.05 0.23
C MET A 36 -9.86 -6.08 -0.43
N SER A 37 -9.16 -6.91 0.37
CA SER A 37 -8.26 -7.92 -0.18
C SER A 37 -8.99 -8.97 -1.03
N ARG A 38 -10.16 -9.44 -0.57
CA ARG A 38 -11.02 -10.37 -1.33
C ARG A 38 -11.56 -9.73 -2.59
N PHE A 39 -12.03 -8.48 -2.50
CA PHE A 39 -12.52 -7.70 -3.63
C PHE A 39 -11.46 -7.53 -4.71
N MET A 40 -10.23 -7.16 -4.32
CA MET A 40 -9.11 -7.03 -5.26
C MET A 40 -8.79 -8.37 -5.93
N LYS A 41 -8.76 -9.46 -5.16
CA LYS A 41 -8.53 -10.81 -5.71
C LYS A 41 -9.62 -11.23 -6.70
N SER A 42 -10.90 -10.98 -6.38
CA SER A 42 -12.02 -11.30 -7.28
C SER A 42 -12.05 -10.45 -8.55
N ASN A 43 -11.49 -9.24 -8.50
CA ASN A 43 -11.33 -8.36 -9.66
C ASN A 43 -10.00 -8.60 -10.41
N ASN A 44 -9.36 -9.75 -10.21
CA ASN A 44 -8.12 -10.16 -10.90
C ASN A 44 -6.95 -9.19 -10.71
N ILE A 45 -6.90 -8.49 -9.58
CA ILE A 45 -5.75 -7.66 -9.22
C ILE A 45 -4.66 -8.57 -8.64
N SER A 46 -3.69 -8.92 -9.48
CA SER A 46 -2.52 -9.73 -9.08
C SER A 46 -1.51 -8.90 -8.28
N ILE A 47 -0.96 -9.51 -7.23
CA ILE A 47 0.16 -9.01 -6.44
C ILE A 47 1.15 -10.18 -6.34
N ASP A 48 2.45 -9.92 -6.43
CA ASP A 48 3.51 -10.91 -6.28
C ASP A 48 4.51 -10.59 -5.15
N TYR A 49 4.46 -9.38 -4.59
CA TYR A 49 5.30 -8.99 -3.45
C TYR A 49 4.63 -7.96 -2.54
N LEU A 50 4.87 -8.07 -1.23
CA LEU A 50 4.30 -7.19 -0.21
C LEU A 50 5.40 -6.50 0.60
N VAL A 51 5.29 -5.18 0.75
CA VAL A 51 6.19 -4.38 1.60
C VAL A 51 5.33 -3.53 2.54
N SER A 52 5.57 -3.62 3.84
CA SER A 52 4.80 -2.86 4.83
C SER A 52 5.67 -1.94 5.68
N SER A 53 5.09 -0.83 6.13
CA SER A 53 5.55 -0.17 7.34
C SER A 53 5.52 -1.16 8.52
N PRO A 54 6.51 -1.12 9.44
CA PRO A 54 6.54 -2.01 10.59
C PRO A 54 5.56 -1.62 11.71
N ALA A 55 4.92 -0.44 11.63
CA ALA A 55 3.90 -0.04 12.60
C ALA A 55 2.73 -1.05 12.62
N VAL A 56 2.25 -1.41 13.81
CA VAL A 56 1.35 -2.55 14.05
C VAL A 56 0.12 -2.51 13.13
N ARG A 57 -0.57 -1.37 13.03
CA ARG A 57 -1.74 -1.22 12.13
C ARG A 57 -1.43 -1.46 10.65
N ALA A 58 -0.26 -1.06 10.16
CA ALA A 58 0.10 -1.20 8.76
C ALA A 58 0.50 -2.66 8.46
N LEU A 59 1.37 -3.22 9.31
CA LEU A 59 1.78 -4.62 9.21
C LEU A 59 0.58 -5.56 9.33
N HIS A 60 -0.31 -5.35 10.31
CA HIS A 60 -1.50 -6.16 10.47
C HIS A 60 -2.46 -6.00 9.27
N THR A 61 -2.58 -4.81 8.66
CA THR A 61 -3.33 -4.65 7.40
C THR A 61 -2.70 -5.49 6.28
N CYS A 62 -1.37 -5.48 6.16
CA CYS A 62 -0.64 -6.27 5.19
C CYS A 62 -0.85 -7.78 5.40
N GLU A 63 -0.77 -8.25 6.65
CA GLU A 63 -1.00 -9.65 7.02
C GLU A 63 -2.42 -10.11 6.64
N VAL A 64 -3.43 -9.27 6.89
CA VAL A 64 -4.82 -9.54 6.48
C VAL A 64 -4.94 -9.67 4.96
N PHE A 65 -4.29 -8.78 4.20
CA PHE A 65 -4.21 -8.93 2.74
C PHE A 65 -3.49 -10.23 2.36
N ASN A 66 -2.42 -10.58 3.06
CA ASN A 66 -1.60 -11.73 2.75
C ASN A 66 -2.33 -13.07 3.01
N GLN A 67 -3.35 -13.11 3.86
CA GLN A 67 -4.23 -14.29 3.97
C GLN A 67 -4.93 -14.63 2.63
N THR A 68 -5.20 -13.62 1.80
CA THR A 68 -5.80 -13.78 0.46
C THR A 68 -4.77 -14.05 -0.62
N TYR A 69 -3.57 -13.46 -0.51
CA TYR A 69 -2.56 -13.50 -1.58
C TYR A 69 -1.49 -14.59 -1.40
N GLN A 70 -1.16 -14.97 -0.16
CA GLN A 70 -0.20 -16.02 0.19
C GLN A 70 1.21 -15.80 -0.40
N LEU A 71 1.78 -14.64 -0.12
CA LEU A 71 3.05 -14.15 -0.66
C LEU A 71 4.07 -13.91 0.45
N ASN A 72 5.32 -13.67 0.03
CA ASN A 72 6.34 -13.12 0.90
C ASN A 72 6.01 -11.67 1.25
N CYS A 73 6.22 -11.32 2.53
CA CYS A 73 6.04 -9.97 3.05
C CYS A 73 7.31 -9.56 3.79
N ILE A 74 7.77 -8.34 3.54
CA ILE A 74 8.86 -7.70 4.29
C ILE A 74 8.39 -6.39 4.90
N THR A 75 9.16 -5.86 5.85
CA THR A 75 8.95 -4.53 6.42
C THR A 75 10.07 -3.57 6.04
N ASP A 76 9.74 -2.30 5.83
CA ASP A 76 10.71 -1.21 5.67
C ASP A 76 10.32 -0.03 6.57
N GLU A 77 11.23 0.39 7.45
CA GLU A 77 11.05 1.51 8.39
C GLU A 77 10.75 2.83 7.69
N LYS A 78 11.24 3.03 6.45
CA LYS A 78 10.98 4.23 5.65
C LYS A 78 9.50 4.44 5.37
N LEU A 79 8.69 3.39 5.46
CA LEU A 79 7.25 3.45 5.23
C LEU A 79 6.46 3.91 6.46
N TYR A 80 7.07 4.13 7.63
CA TYR A 80 6.45 4.79 8.78
C TYR A 80 6.67 6.30 8.73
N ASN A 81 5.60 7.10 8.75
CA ASN A 81 5.64 8.55 8.50
C ASN A 81 6.47 8.95 7.25
N PRO A 82 6.20 8.36 6.08
CA PRO A 82 7.06 8.51 4.91
C PRO A 82 6.93 9.90 4.26
N SER A 83 8.04 10.36 3.69
CA SER A 83 8.05 11.35 2.61
C SER A 83 7.94 10.68 1.24
N GLU A 84 7.76 11.46 0.17
CA GLU A 84 7.76 10.96 -1.22
C GLU A 84 9.08 10.24 -1.55
N ARG A 85 10.22 10.81 -1.15
CA ARG A 85 11.55 10.20 -1.31
C ARG A 85 11.71 8.87 -0.58
N ASN A 86 10.96 8.67 0.51
CA ASN A 86 10.98 7.38 1.20
C ASN A 86 10.32 6.30 0.35
N PHE A 87 9.20 6.59 -0.31
CA PHE A 87 8.58 5.67 -1.26
C PHE A 87 9.49 5.38 -2.45
N GLU A 88 10.06 6.41 -3.07
CA GLU A 88 11.02 6.26 -4.17
C GLU A 88 12.19 5.34 -3.76
N SER A 89 12.79 5.57 -2.58
CA SER A 89 13.88 4.75 -2.10
C SER A 89 13.49 3.28 -1.87
N VAL A 90 12.27 3.01 -1.40
CA VAL A 90 11.76 1.64 -1.26
C VAL A 90 11.58 1.03 -2.64
N ILE A 91 10.98 1.76 -3.58
CA ILE A 91 10.75 1.31 -4.95
C ILE A 91 12.06 0.96 -5.65
N TYR A 92 13.09 1.80 -5.55
CA TYR A 92 14.43 1.54 -6.13
C TYR A 92 15.14 0.32 -5.54
N SER A 93 14.73 -0.13 -4.36
CA SER A 93 15.31 -1.31 -3.72
C SER A 93 14.57 -2.61 -4.04
N LEU A 94 13.47 -2.55 -4.78
CA LEU A 94 12.70 -3.73 -5.18
C LEU A 94 13.47 -4.56 -6.22
N ASP A 95 13.37 -5.88 -6.09
CA ASP A 95 13.92 -6.81 -7.06
C ASP A 95 13.10 -6.78 -8.37
N ASP A 96 13.81 -6.74 -9.51
CA ASP A 96 13.18 -6.68 -10.84
C ASP A 96 12.44 -7.96 -11.23
N SER A 97 12.56 -9.06 -10.46
CA SER A 97 11.70 -10.24 -10.61
C SER A 97 10.26 -10.01 -10.16
N HIS A 98 10.00 -9.01 -9.32
CA HIS A 98 8.65 -8.63 -8.88
C HIS A 98 8.01 -7.68 -9.89
N ASN A 99 6.83 -8.03 -10.40
CA ASN A 99 6.11 -7.24 -11.39
C ASN A 99 4.93 -6.48 -10.78
N SER A 100 4.44 -6.88 -9.60
CA SER A 100 3.28 -6.28 -8.96
C SER A 100 3.44 -6.20 -7.44
N VAL A 101 3.88 -5.05 -6.96
CA VAL A 101 4.26 -4.85 -5.56
C VAL A 101 3.20 -4.02 -4.86
N ALA A 102 2.72 -4.49 -3.71
CA ALA A 102 1.86 -3.70 -2.82
C ALA A 102 2.64 -3.13 -1.63
N ILE A 103 2.51 -1.82 -1.43
CA ILE A 103 3.16 -1.05 -0.36
C ILE A 103 2.11 -0.58 0.64
N PHE A 104 2.26 -0.98 1.91
CA PHE A 104 1.36 -0.63 3.01
C PHE A 104 1.94 0.49 3.87
N SER A 105 1.23 1.62 3.96
CA SER A 105 1.77 2.83 4.60
C SER A 105 0.69 3.75 5.18
N HIS A 106 1.06 5.00 5.49
CA HIS A 106 0.30 5.95 6.31
C HIS A 106 0.04 7.25 5.56
N ASN A 107 -1.03 7.93 5.95
CA ASN A 107 -1.22 9.34 5.61
C ASN A 107 -0.37 10.23 6.52
N ASN A 108 0.03 11.44 6.08
CA ASN A 108 -0.28 12.04 4.77
C ASN A 108 0.61 11.55 3.62
N GLY A 109 1.74 10.90 3.93
CA GLY A 109 2.78 10.56 2.97
C GLY A 109 2.30 9.75 1.76
N ILE A 110 1.45 8.74 1.96
CA ILE A 110 0.94 7.92 0.85
C ILE A 110 0.05 8.71 -0.12
N SER A 111 -0.76 9.65 0.39
CA SER A 111 -1.57 10.53 -0.47
C SER A 111 -0.67 11.50 -1.24
N ASN A 112 0.32 12.09 -0.57
CA ASN A 112 1.28 12.99 -1.21
C ASN A 112 2.06 12.28 -2.33
N PHE A 113 2.54 11.07 -2.06
CA PHE A 113 3.25 10.27 -3.06
C PHE A 113 2.36 9.86 -4.23
N ALA A 114 1.11 9.44 -3.99
CA ALA A 114 0.18 9.16 -5.09
C ALA A 114 -0.09 10.39 -5.95
N ASN A 115 -0.18 11.58 -5.33
CA ASN A 115 -0.35 12.87 -6.01
C ASN A 115 0.91 13.31 -6.78
N SER A 116 2.10 12.89 -6.37
CA SER A 116 3.35 13.27 -7.07
C SER A 116 3.58 12.45 -8.35
N ILE A 117 2.96 11.27 -8.46
CA ILE A 117 3.11 10.35 -9.60
C ILE A 117 1.88 10.28 -10.51
N SER A 118 0.88 11.14 -10.30
CA SER A 118 -0.39 11.15 -11.04
C SER A 118 -0.91 12.57 -11.23
N GLU A 119 -1.75 12.78 -12.23
CA GLU A 119 -2.50 14.04 -12.42
C GLU A 119 -3.77 14.11 -11.55
N ASP A 120 -4.22 12.96 -11.03
CA ASP A 120 -5.37 12.86 -10.14
C ASP A 120 -5.04 13.31 -8.70
N ILE A 121 -6.05 13.82 -8.00
CA ILE A 121 -5.93 14.19 -6.58
C ILE A 121 -6.48 13.07 -5.71
N PHE A 122 -5.60 12.47 -4.92
CA PHE A 122 -5.87 11.42 -3.97
C PHE A 122 -5.96 11.96 -2.54
N HIS A 123 -7.00 11.50 -1.86
CA HIS A 123 -7.12 11.55 -0.41
C HIS A 123 -7.45 10.15 0.08
N PHE A 124 -6.42 9.39 0.46
CA PHE A 124 -6.61 8.00 0.85
C PHE A 124 -7.47 7.90 2.12
N PRO A 125 -8.66 7.26 2.11
CA PRO A 125 -9.29 6.83 3.35
C PRO A 125 -8.51 5.67 3.96
N THR A 126 -8.78 5.32 5.21
CA THR A 126 -8.24 4.09 5.81
C THR A 126 -8.63 2.89 4.95
N CYS A 127 -7.67 1.99 4.68
CA CYS A 127 -7.83 0.86 3.76
C CYS A 127 -8.14 1.26 2.30
N GLY A 128 -7.92 2.52 1.91
CA GLY A 128 -7.95 2.93 0.50
C GLY A 128 -6.77 2.34 -0.27
N VAL A 129 -7.01 1.99 -1.54
CA VAL A 129 -6.01 1.33 -2.41
C VAL A 129 -5.98 2.02 -3.78
N ALA A 130 -4.79 2.42 -4.24
CA ALA A 130 -4.58 2.85 -5.63
C ALA A 130 -3.62 1.90 -6.33
N GLY A 131 -3.90 1.58 -7.58
CA GLY A 131 -3.00 0.79 -8.44
C GLY A 131 -2.50 1.62 -9.60
N PHE A 132 -1.20 1.59 -9.85
CA PHE A 132 -0.54 2.27 -10.95
C PHE A 132 0.19 1.26 -11.83
N GLU A 133 0.13 1.46 -13.14
CA GLU A 133 0.99 0.80 -14.11
C GLU A 133 2.17 1.71 -14.42
N ILE A 134 3.37 1.14 -14.38
CA ILE A 134 4.63 1.83 -14.61
C ILE A 134 5.27 1.25 -15.87
N ASP A 135 5.54 2.12 -16.84
CA ASP A 135 6.10 1.79 -18.15
C ASP A 135 7.62 1.61 -18.08
N CYS A 136 8.05 0.60 -17.32
CA CYS A 136 9.45 0.20 -17.18
C CYS A 136 9.58 -1.32 -17.01
N ASP A 137 10.80 -1.82 -17.19
CA ASP A 137 11.17 -3.21 -16.91
C ASP A 137 12.02 -3.34 -15.64
N SER A 138 12.67 -2.26 -15.20
CA SER A 138 13.37 -2.17 -13.93
C SER A 138 12.75 -1.12 -12.99
N TRP A 139 12.70 -1.43 -11.69
CA TRP A 139 12.25 -0.46 -10.68
C TRP A 139 13.19 0.75 -10.56
N ALA A 140 14.46 0.61 -10.95
CA ALA A 140 15.42 1.71 -11.00
C ALA A 140 15.05 2.79 -12.03
N GLU A 141 14.20 2.48 -13.02
CA GLU A 141 13.75 3.39 -14.07
C GLU A 141 12.49 4.18 -13.66
N PHE A 142 11.99 3.97 -12.43
CA PHE A 142 10.70 4.48 -11.98
C PHE A 142 10.53 5.99 -12.22
N ASP A 143 11.53 6.83 -11.97
CA ASP A 143 11.44 8.29 -12.17
C ASP A 143 11.12 8.69 -13.62
N GLY A 144 11.83 8.11 -14.59
CA GLY A 144 11.67 8.42 -16.01
C GLY A 144 10.48 7.73 -16.67
N ALA A 145 9.95 6.67 -16.04
CA ALA A 145 8.86 5.88 -16.59
C ALA A 145 7.53 6.65 -16.58
N ARG A 146 6.68 6.39 -17.58
CA ARG A 146 5.30 6.86 -17.58
C ARG A 146 4.51 6.09 -16.53
N LYS A 147 3.71 6.79 -15.72
CA LYS A 147 2.79 6.22 -14.74
C LYS A 147 1.36 6.39 -15.22
N LYS A 148 0.55 5.35 -15.08
CA LYS A 148 -0.87 5.36 -15.43
C LYS A 148 -1.67 4.83 -14.25
N LEU A 149 -2.65 5.60 -13.78
CA LEU A 149 -3.63 5.10 -12.81
C LEU A 149 -4.45 3.96 -13.44
N LEU A 150 -4.53 2.83 -12.75
CA LEU A 150 -5.35 1.68 -13.12
C LEU A 150 -6.69 1.70 -12.38
N PHE A 151 -6.65 1.96 -11.08
CA PHE A 151 -7.83 1.98 -10.23
C PHE A 151 -7.56 2.75 -8.93
N PHE A 152 -8.63 3.22 -8.29
CA PHE A 152 -8.64 3.70 -6.93
C PHE A 152 -9.88 3.17 -6.22
N TYR A 153 -9.69 2.37 -5.17
CA TYR A 153 -10.75 1.72 -4.42
C TYR A 153 -10.79 2.24 -2.99
N GLU A 154 -12.01 2.43 -2.50
CA GLU A 154 -12.29 2.90 -1.16
C GLU A 154 -13.28 1.93 -0.52
N PRO A 155 -13.05 1.48 0.74
CA PRO A 155 -13.92 0.49 1.38
C PRO A 155 -15.40 0.88 1.43
N GLY A 156 -15.70 2.19 1.51
CA GLY A 156 -17.08 2.69 1.52
C GLY A 156 -17.75 2.81 0.14
N LYS A 157 -17.06 2.45 -0.94
CA LYS A 157 -17.53 2.59 -2.33
C LYS A 157 -17.51 1.26 -3.11
N ILE A 158 -17.15 0.16 -2.46
CA ILE A 158 -17.10 -1.19 -3.05
C ILE A 158 -18.08 -2.13 -2.33
#